data_AF-B9U2P6-F1
#
_entry.id   AF-B9U2P6-F1
#
_cell.length_a   1.000
_cell.length_b   1.000
_cell.length_c   1.000
_cell.angle_alpha   90.00
_cell.angle_beta   90.00
_cell.angle_gamma   90.00
#
_symmetry.space_group_name_H-M   'P 1'
#
loop_
_entity.id
_entity.type
_entity.pdbx_description
1 polymer ?
#
loop_
_entity_poly.entity_id
_entity_poly.type
_entity_poly.pdbx_seq_one_letter_code
_entity_poly.pdbx_strand_id
1 'polypeptide(L)' 'MKLWFPYFLAIVFLHALGLALLFMANNASFYAAASMAYMLGAKHAFDADHIACIDNTIRKLTQQGKNAYGITSE' A
#
# COMPACT_ATOMS: atom_id res chain seq x y z
N MET A 1 6.44 -23.28 -7.68
CA MET A 1 6.67 -21.81 -7.55
C MET A 1 5.51 -21.21 -6.78
N LYS A 2 5.77 -20.43 -5.72
CA LYS A 2 4.67 -19.70 -5.03
C LYS A 2 4.07 -18.70 -6.02
N LEU A 3 2.73 -18.70 -6.14
CA LEU A 3 2.00 -17.87 -7.10
C LEU A 3 2.33 -16.37 -6.98
N TRP A 4 2.73 -15.89 -5.79
CA TRP A 4 3.06 -14.49 -5.55
C TRP A 4 4.38 -14.03 -6.18
N PHE A 5 5.28 -14.97 -6.48
CA PHE A 5 6.68 -14.66 -6.82
C PHE A 5 6.83 -13.82 -8.10
N PRO A 6 6.14 -14.13 -9.22
CA PRO A 6 6.19 -13.29 -10.41
C PRO A 6 5.68 -11.87 -10.17
N TYR A 7 4.65 -11.69 -9.34
CA TYR A 7 4.10 -10.37 -9.03
C TYR A 7 5.09 -9.52 -8.24
N PHE A 8 5.74 -10.10 -7.23
CA PHE A 8 6.78 -9.41 -6.48
C PHE A 8 7.92 -8.94 -7.40
N LEU A 9 8.38 -9.81 -8.30
CA LEU A 9 9.45 -9.48 -9.23
C LEU A 9 9.03 -8.37 -10.22
N ALA A 10 7.80 -8.42 -10.73
CA ALA A 10 7.26 -7.39 -11.62
C ALA A 10 7.19 -6.02 -10.92
N ILE A 11 6.77 -5.98 -9.65
CA ILE A 11 6.72 -4.75 -8.85
C ILE A 11 8.11 -4.15 -8.68
N VAL A 12 9.10 -4.98 -8.27
CA VAL A 12 10.48 -4.53 -8.09
C VAL A 12 11.07 -4.02 -9.40
N PHE A 13 10.84 -4.73 -10.50
CA PHE A 13 11.29 -4.34 -11.83
C PHE A 13 10.73 -2.97 -12.23
N LEU A 14 9.42 -2.74 -12.04
CA LEU A 14 8.79 -1.48 -12.42
C LEU A 14 9.35 -0.29 -11.62
N HIS A 15 9.62 -0.46 -10.33
CA HIS A 15 10.24 0.59 -9.50
C HIS A 15 11.67 0.89 -9.94
N ALA A 16 12.47 -0.15 -10.20
CA ALA A 16 13.84 0.03 -10.69
C ALA A 16 13.86 0.77 -12.03
N LEU A 17 12.96 0.40 -12.95
CA LEU A 17 12.82 1.07 -14.24
C LEU A 17 12.40 2.54 -14.07
N GLY A 18 11.40 2.82 -13.23
CA GLY A 18 10.95 4.19 -12.97
C GLY A 18 12.05 5.08 -12.37
N LEU A 19 12.82 4.56 -11.41
CA LEU A 19 13.94 5.27 -10.82
C LEU A 19 15.08 5.51 -11.82
N ALA A 20 15.38 4.54 -12.67
CA ALA A 20 16.39 4.68 -13.73
C ALA A 20 15.99 5.77 -14.74
N LEU A 21 14.73 5.77 -15.20
CA LEU A 21 14.21 6.78 -16.12
C LEU A 21 14.23 8.17 -15.49
N LEU A 22 13.85 8.29 -14.21
CA LEU A 22 13.86 9.56 -13.49
C LEU A 22 15.29 10.10 -13.33
N PHE A 23 16.25 9.23 -13.00
CA PHE A 23 17.66 9.59 -12.92
C PHE A 23 18.21 10.05 -14.28
N MET A 24 17.88 9.34 -15.36
CA MET A 24 18.27 9.72 -16.73
C MET A 24 17.66 11.05 -17.17
N ALA A 25 16.42 11.35 -16.75
CA ALA A 25 15.76 12.61 -17.09
C ALA A 25 16.47 13.84 -16.46
N ASN A 26 17.11 13.65 -15.29
CA ASN A 26 17.96 14.63 -14.60
C ASN A 26 17.42 16.08 -14.58
N ASN A 27 16.12 16.24 -14.31
CA ASN A 27 15.44 17.54 -14.29
C ASN A 27 14.61 17.69 -13.02
N ALA A 28 14.75 18.84 -12.34
CA ALA A 28 14.08 19.15 -11.09
C ALA A 28 12.55 19.00 -11.16
N SER A 29 11.93 19.37 -12.28
CA SER A 29 10.47 19.28 -12.46
C SER A 29 9.97 17.83 -12.43
N PHE A 30 10.74 16.88 -12.99
CA PHE A 30 10.37 15.47 -12.96
C PHE A 30 10.52 14.86 -11.57
N TYR A 31 11.54 15.26 -10.79
CA TYR A 31 11.66 14.83 -9.40
C TYR A 31 10.50 15.33 -8.53
N ALA A 32 10.09 16.59 -8.70
CA ALA A 32 8.94 17.15 -8.02
C ALA A 32 7.65 16.39 -8.40
N ALA A 33 7.39 16.21 -9.70
CA ALA A 33 6.22 15.49 -10.18
C ALA A 33 6.20 14.03 -9.70
N ALA A 34 7.33 13.32 -9.75
CA ALA A 34 7.45 11.93 -9.28
C ALA A 34 7.18 11.82 -7.78
N SER A 35 7.71 12.74 -6.97
CA SER A 35 7.46 12.75 -5.52
C SER A 35 6.00 13.01 -5.19
N MET A 36 5.35 13.98 -5.86
CA MET A 36 3.92 14.25 -5.69
C MET A 36 3.06 13.07 -6.12
N ALA A 37 3.35 12.47 -7.29
CA ALA A 37 2.65 11.29 -7.77
C ALA A 37 2.78 10.12 -6.79
N TYR A 38 3.98 9.89 -6.24
CA TYR A 38 4.23 8.83 -5.26
C TYR A 38 3.46 9.08 -3.94
N MET A 39 3.46 10.30 -3.42
CA MET A 39 2.71 10.66 -2.21
C MET A 39 1.19 10.59 -2.41
N LEU A 40 0.68 11.07 -3.55
CA LEU A 40 -0.75 11.00 -3.87
C LEU A 40 -1.22 9.57 -4.09
N GLY A 41 -0.43 8.74 -4.77
CA GLY A 41 -0.70 7.31 -4.93
C GLY A 41 -0.69 6.57 -3.58
N ALA A 42 0.30 6.85 -2.73
CA ALA A 42 0.34 6.30 -1.38
C ALA A 42 -0.87 6.72 -0.55
N LYS A 43 -1.28 8.00 -0.60
CA LYS A 43 -2.48 8.48 0.07
C LYS A 43 -3.73 7.70 -0.34
N HIS A 44 -3.88 7.38 -1.62
CA HIS A 44 -5.01 6.59 -2.10
C HIS A 44 -5.00 5.14 -1.59
N ALA A 45 -3.81 4.53 -1.43
CA ALA A 45 -3.69 3.19 -0.86
C ALA A 45 -3.97 3.14 0.66
N PHE A 46 -3.82 4.26 1.35
CA PHE A 46 -4.09 4.43 2.79
C PHE A 46 -5.38 5.23 3.04
N ASP A 47 -6.37 5.12 2.16
CA ASP A 47 -7.59 5.91 2.27
C ASP A 47 -8.40 5.53 3.53
N ALA A 48 -9.13 6.50 4.06
CA ALA A 48 -9.79 6.41 5.37
C ALA A 48 -10.88 5.33 5.40
N ASP A 49 -11.37 4.89 4.24
CA ASP A 49 -12.30 3.79 4.05
C ASP A 49 -11.72 2.44 4.52
N HIS A 50 -10.44 2.19 4.26
CA HIS A 50 -9.76 0.96 4.69
C HIS A 50 -9.65 0.91 6.21
N ILE A 51 -9.31 2.04 6.85
CA ILE A 51 -9.22 2.16 8.30
C ILE A 51 -10.62 2.08 8.94
N ALA A 52 -11.61 2.75 8.35
CA ALA A 52 -12.99 2.76 8.84
C ALA A 52 -13.64 1.37 8.76
N CYS A 53 -13.33 0.57 7.74
CA CYS A 53 -13.81 -0.82 7.64
C CYS A 53 -13.27 -1.70 8.77
N ILE A 54 -11.97 -1.58 9.07
CA ILE A 54 -11.33 -2.28 10.19
C ILE A 54 -11.96 -1.82 11.52
N ASP A 55 -12.04 -0.51 11.76
CA ASP A 55 -12.61 0.04 12.98
C ASP A 55 -14.07 -0.41 13.20
N ASN A 56 -14.90 -0.36 12.15
CA ASN A 56 -16.28 -0.80 12.24
C ASN A 56 -16.41 -2.30 12.57
N THR A 57 -15.49 -3.12 12.06
CA THR A 57 -15.42 -4.56 12.37
C THR A 57 -15.00 -4.80 13.82
N ILE A 58 -13.96 -4.10 14.30
CA ILE A 58 -13.52 -4.17 15.69
C ILE A 58 -14.64 -3.73 16.64
N ARG A 59 -15.28 -2.58 16.37
CA ARG A 59 -16.39 -2.06 17.17
C ARG A 59 -17.56 -3.04 17.22
N LYS A 60 -17.92 -3.66 16.10
CA LYS A 60 -18.99 -4.67 16.04
C LYS A 60 -18.65 -5.92 16.86
N LEU A 61 -17.40 -6.40 16.79
CA LEU A 61 -16.97 -7.57 17.56
C LEU A 61 -16.96 -7.29 19.07
N THR A 62 -16.44 -6.13 19.48
CA THR A 62 -16.45 -5.68 20.89
C THR A 62 -17.89 -5.53 21.41
N GLN A 63 -18.81 -4.94 20.62
CA GLN A 63 -20.23 -4.84 20.99
C GLN A 63 -20.91 -6.21 21.15
N GLN A 64 -20.43 -7.23 20.44
CA GLN A 64 -20.92 -8.62 20.57
C GLN A 64 -20.22 -9.40 21.68
N GLY A 65 -19.32 -8.77 22.45
CA GLY A 65 -18.51 -9.45 23.48
C GLY A 65 -17.51 -10.46 22.91
N LYS A 66 -17.22 -10.41 21.60
CA LYS A 66 -16.28 -11.30 20.92
C LYS A 66 -14.89 -10.67 20.91
N ASN A 67 -13.86 -11.50 21.04
CA ASN A 67 -12.49 -11.02 20.98
C ASN A 67 -12.19 -10.46 19.57
N ALA A 68 -11.76 -9.21 19.52
CA ALA A 68 -11.45 -8.50 18.28
C ALA A 68 -9.98 -8.65 17.87
N TYR A 69 -9.14 -9.22 18.74
CA TYR A 69 -7.84 -9.76 18.35
C TYR A 69 -8.08 -11.07 17.59
N GLY A 70 -7.62 -11.12 16.34
CA GLY A 70 -7.98 -12.15 15.37
C GLY A 70 -7.91 -13.58 15.89
N ILE A 71 -8.79 -14.43 15.36
CA ILE A 71 -8.99 -15.90 15.41
C ILE A 71 -7.84 -16.83 15.88
N THR A 72 -7.04 -16.44 16.86
CA THR A 72 -5.95 -17.20 17.48
C THR A 72 -6.39 -17.59 18.87
N SER A 73 -7.50 -18.32 18.92
CA SER A 73 -7.87 -19.14 20.07
C SER A 73 -8.38 -20.47 19.54
N GLU A 74 -7.49 -21.20 18.88
CA GLU A 74 -7.34 -22.63 19.11
C GLU A 74 -5.98 -22.85 19.79
#